data_AF-A0A7C1B7A0-F1
#
_entry.id   AF-A0A7C1B7A0-F1
#
_cell.length_a   1.000
_cell.length_b   1.000
_cell.length_c   1.000
_cell.angle_alpha   90.00
_cell.angle_beta   90.00
_cell.angle_gamma   90.00
#
_symmetry.space_group_name_H-M   'P 1'
#
loop_
_entity.id
_entity.type
_entity.pdbx_description
1 polymer ?
#
loop_
_entity_poly.entity_id
_entity_poly.type
_entity_poly.pdbx_seq_one_letter_code
_entity_poly.pdbx_strand_id
1 'polypeptide(L)'
;MKRIIVAILVGFLLVSGVGVVAISQTGFEKEDMVVHVSDPIIVDKGEFVTVEVKELTNYLSEPGKPLLPLYIRTFTFPVGTKILSVDVKSSYREIHLAKKIEPAPSPVPLNMVSDVPPTTMDLSVYESNSLYPSQEYSVRESIGLDHGERVIFLTVCCYSQYKPIEDLLYIPDNIRINIEYDPPEDPLFTNSLYDLLIITDEKFLPYLEPLVEHKNRMGVSTRVMTVQEIYPKYNGRDDAEDVKLAIADAIKCYGVKYVLLFGGHKGQTDEWWVPVRYSHNFDGAYSHKGVPYDPKYLCDLYFADVFKIDRNGNPIFDDWDSNGNGVFAEYDYFNPSIKDEMDFHPDVYVGRIPVRYSWEAETIVDKIITYETSASESWFKHAVVCSGDTFPPSRGATNPVYEGEREVGLSASYLESAGFTVDRLFTSTGTFSCKEDLQRAVNVGCGFVHVAGHGSPSVWGNFLPMAKTEDEFVVGFSIMNIRKFT
;
A
#
# COMPACT_ATOMS: atom_id res chain seq x y z
N MET A 1 12.67 -48.30 -5.77
CA MET A 1 13.32 -47.31 -4.88
C MET A 1 12.49 -46.05 -4.93
N LYS A 2 11.60 -45.87 -3.94
CA LYS A 2 10.71 -44.70 -3.83
C LYS A 2 11.55 -43.50 -3.36
N ARG A 3 11.52 -42.41 -4.11
CA ARG A 3 12.15 -41.13 -3.73
C ARG A 3 11.20 -40.45 -2.73
N ILE A 4 11.72 -40.17 -1.55
CA ILE A 4 11.04 -39.39 -0.50
C ILE A 4 11.23 -37.93 -0.89
N ILE A 5 10.12 -37.24 -1.18
CA ILE A 5 10.09 -35.78 -1.33
C ILE A 5 9.94 -35.23 0.09
N VAL A 6 10.92 -34.46 0.52
CA VAL A 6 10.92 -33.76 1.81
C VAL A 6 10.27 -32.40 1.56
N ALA A 7 9.03 -32.21 2.04
CA ALA A 7 8.42 -30.90 2.14
C ALA A 7 9.07 -30.16 3.33
N ILE A 8 9.76 -29.07 3.05
CA ILE A 8 10.33 -28.19 4.09
C ILE A 8 9.27 -27.12 4.39
N LEU A 9 8.61 -27.27 5.54
CA LEU A 9 7.70 -26.30 6.13
C LEU A 9 8.54 -25.22 6.84
N VAL A 10 8.66 -24.04 6.24
CA VAL A 10 9.26 -22.87 6.92
C VAL A 10 8.14 -22.13 7.64
N GLY A 11 7.92 -22.48 8.91
CA GLY A 11 6.98 -21.77 9.77
C GLY A 11 7.68 -20.63 10.53
N PHE A 12 7.34 -19.38 10.23
CA PHE A 12 7.61 -18.26 11.12
C PHE A 12 6.43 -18.11 12.09
N LEU A 13 6.70 -18.41 13.36
CA LEU A 13 5.79 -18.28 14.48
C LEU A 13 5.76 -16.82 14.95
N LEU A 14 4.67 -16.10 14.65
CA LEU A 14 4.22 -14.96 15.45
C LEU A 14 2.92 -15.36 16.16
N VAL A 15 3.03 -15.50 17.48
CA VAL A 15 1.97 -15.78 18.47
C VAL A 15 0.86 -14.73 18.31
N SER A 16 -0.42 -15.03 18.09
CA SER A 16 -1.31 -15.99 18.77
C SER A 16 -2.26 -16.72 17.80
N GLY A 17 -2.22 -18.05 17.83
CA GLY A 17 -3.10 -18.94 17.07
C GLY A 17 -2.36 -20.23 16.75
N VAL A 18 -2.72 -21.33 17.40
CA VAL A 18 -2.14 -22.64 17.09
C VAL A 18 -2.92 -23.22 15.92
N GLY A 19 -2.39 -23.09 14.71
CA GLY A 19 -2.90 -23.83 13.55
C GLY A 19 -2.37 -25.27 13.60
N VAL A 20 -3.26 -26.25 13.49
CA VAL A 20 -2.90 -27.67 13.36
C VAL A 20 -3.26 -28.11 11.94
N VAL A 21 -2.25 -28.34 11.11
CA VAL A 21 -2.43 -28.95 9.78
C VAL A 21 -2.68 -30.44 9.97
N ALA A 22 -3.90 -30.89 9.64
CA ALA A 22 -4.26 -32.30 9.67
C ALA A 22 -4.39 -32.85 8.24
N ILE A 23 -3.44 -33.70 7.83
CA ILE A 23 -3.48 -34.38 6.54
C ILE A 23 -4.57 -35.47 6.59
N SER A 24 -5.64 -35.30 5.82
CA SER A 24 -6.71 -36.30 5.69
C SER A 24 -6.38 -37.33 4.61
N GLN A 25 -6.90 -38.56 4.72
CA GLN A 25 -6.72 -39.62 3.70
C GLN A 25 -7.57 -39.39 2.43
N THR A 26 -8.35 -38.31 2.39
CA THR A 26 -9.02 -37.78 1.21
C THR A 26 -8.15 -36.66 0.66
N GLY A 27 -7.91 -36.60 -0.65
CA GLY A 27 -6.87 -35.77 -1.29
C GLY A 27 -7.01 -34.24 -1.20
N PHE A 28 -7.57 -33.69 -0.13
CA PHE A 28 -7.61 -32.27 0.20
C PHE A 28 -7.05 -32.05 1.62
N GLU A 29 -6.49 -30.87 1.83
CA GLU A 29 -5.92 -30.43 3.11
C GLU A 29 -6.89 -29.55 3.88
N LYS A 30 -6.60 -29.36 5.18
CA LYS A 30 -7.42 -28.53 6.08
C LYS A 30 -6.56 -27.60 6.91
N GLU A 31 -6.98 -26.34 6.96
CA GLU A 31 -6.57 -25.38 7.98
C GLU A 31 -7.70 -25.22 9.00
N ASP A 32 -7.40 -25.34 10.29
CA ASP A 32 -8.33 -25.14 11.40
C ASP A 32 -7.74 -24.17 12.41
N MET A 33 -8.50 -23.13 12.74
CA MET A 33 -8.09 -22.11 13.68
C MET A 33 -9.23 -21.74 14.60
N VAL A 34 -8.92 -21.63 15.89
CA VAL A 34 -9.86 -21.16 16.92
C VAL A 34 -9.31 -19.90 17.57
N VAL A 35 -10.17 -18.90 17.70
CA VAL A 35 -9.88 -17.64 18.40
C VAL A 35 -10.90 -17.48 19.52
N HIS A 36 -10.38 -17.28 20.73
CA HIS A 36 -11.17 -16.88 21.88
C HIS A 36 -11.14 -15.36 21.97
N VAL A 37 -12.31 -14.75 22.05
CA VAL A 37 -12.47 -13.30 22.06
C VAL A 37 -12.75 -12.84 23.50
N SER A 38 -11.96 -11.87 23.97
CA SER A 38 -12.08 -11.33 25.32
C SER A 38 -13.40 -10.57 25.52
N ASP A 39 -13.77 -10.30 26.78
CA ASP A 39 -14.90 -9.41 27.10
C ASP A 39 -14.73 -8.03 26.44
N PRO A 40 -15.78 -7.45 25.82
CA PRO A 40 -15.71 -6.13 25.25
C PRO A 40 -15.70 -5.05 26.34
N ILE A 41 -15.00 -3.96 26.07
CA ILE A 41 -15.05 -2.73 26.85
C ILE A 41 -16.00 -1.77 26.14
N ILE A 42 -17.10 -1.44 26.81
CA ILE A 42 -18.07 -0.45 26.31
C ILE A 42 -17.67 0.93 26.83
N VAL A 43 -17.30 1.82 25.92
CA VAL A 43 -16.82 3.17 26.25
C VAL A 43 -17.93 4.18 25.95
N ASP A 44 -18.36 4.92 26.96
CA ASP A 44 -19.36 5.98 26.82
C ASP A 44 -18.75 7.23 26.15
N LYS A 45 -19.36 7.68 25.04
CA LYS A 45 -18.97 8.88 24.28
C LYS A 45 -20.01 10.02 24.38
N GLY A 46 -20.91 9.95 25.36
CA GLY A 46 -21.97 10.94 25.56
C GLY A 46 -23.29 10.49 24.98
N GLU A 47 -23.53 10.72 23.69
CA GLU A 47 -24.76 10.28 23.01
C GLU A 47 -24.72 8.80 22.63
N PHE A 48 -23.53 8.30 22.29
CA PHE A 48 -23.29 6.95 21.80
C PHE A 48 -22.32 6.17 22.70
N VAL A 49 -22.12 4.90 22.37
CA VAL A 49 -21.03 4.06 22.89
C VAL A 49 -20.12 3.58 21.76
N THR A 50 -18.85 3.37 22.08
CA THR A 50 -17.91 2.60 21.24
C THR A 50 -17.59 1.28 21.90
N VAL A 51 -17.27 0.27 21.09
CA VAL A 51 -16.98 -1.09 21.56
C VAL A 51 -15.53 -1.41 21.23
N GLU A 52 -14.72 -1.64 22.26
CA GLU A 52 -13.33 -2.03 22.11
C GLU A 52 -13.15 -3.49 22.54
N VAL A 53 -12.48 -4.29 21.70
CA VAL A 53 -12.15 -5.67 22.04
C VAL A 53 -10.71 -5.95 21.64
N LYS A 54 -9.94 -6.54 22.55
CA LYS A 54 -8.50 -6.73 22.39
C LYS A 54 -8.13 -7.44 21.10
N GLU A 55 -8.85 -8.50 20.75
CA GLU A 55 -8.58 -9.31 19.55
C GLU A 55 -9.22 -8.76 18.26
N LEU A 56 -10.15 -7.80 18.36
CA LEU A 56 -10.85 -7.20 17.22
C LEU A 56 -10.34 -5.77 17.00
N THR A 57 -9.14 -5.67 16.44
CA THR A 57 -8.44 -4.39 16.26
C THR A 57 -8.88 -3.62 15.00
N ASN A 58 -9.80 -4.18 14.22
CA ASN A 58 -10.35 -3.56 13.01
C ASN A 58 -11.83 -3.25 13.20
N TYR A 59 -12.36 -2.33 12.41
CA TYR A 59 -13.76 -1.90 12.51
C TYR A 59 -14.46 -1.94 11.15
N LEU A 60 -15.73 -2.37 11.15
CA LEU A 60 -16.65 -2.13 10.05
C LEU A 60 -17.07 -0.66 10.13
N SER A 61 -16.58 0.14 9.17
CA SER A 61 -16.65 1.60 9.22
C SER A 61 -17.32 2.18 7.97
N GLU A 62 -18.52 1.69 7.63
CA GLU A 62 -19.32 2.28 6.56
C GLU A 62 -19.99 3.57 7.05
N PRO A 63 -19.79 4.72 6.38
CA PRO A 63 -20.26 6.02 6.86
C PRO A 63 -21.74 6.03 7.26
N GLY A 64 -22.01 6.53 8.46
CA GLY A 64 -23.35 6.62 9.04
C GLY A 64 -23.92 5.33 9.61
N LYS A 65 -23.32 4.17 9.36
CA LYS A 65 -23.73 2.87 9.93
C LYS A 65 -23.00 2.58 11.25
N PRO A 66 -23.49 1.67 12.11
CA PRO A 66 -22.83 1.34 13.38
C PRO A 66 -21.35 0.96 13.21
N LEU A 67 -20.45 1.61 13.96
CA LEU A 67 -19.02 1.30 13.98
C LEU A 67 -18.77 0.04 14.82
N LEU A 68 -18.54 -1.10 14.16
CA LEU A 68 -18.47 -2.41 14.85
C LEU A 68 -17.08 -3.02 14.79
N PRO A 69 -16.51 -3.49 15.92
CA PRO A 69 -15.24 -4.21 15.90
C PRO A 69 -15.42 -5.54 15.15
N LEU A 70 -14.42 -5.92 14.36
CA LEU A 70 -14.41 -7.16 13.59
C LEU A 70 -13.06 -7.86 13.71
N TYR A 71 -13.07 -9.18 13.50
CA TYR A 71 -11.87 -9.98 13.44
C TYR A 71 -11.48 -10.21 11.98
N ILE A 72 -10.23 -9.91 11.60
CA ILE A 72 -9.69 -10.22 10.27
C ILE A 72 -8.57 -11.25 10.44
N ARG A 73 -8.62 -12.30 9.62
CA ARG A 73 -7.49 -13.21 9.45
C ARG A 73 -7.20 -13.42 7.98
N THR A 74 -5.95 -13.24 7.59
CA THR A 74 -5.45 -13.60 6.26
C THR A 74 -4.61 -14.87 6.35
N PHE A 75 -4.89 -15.82 5.47
CA PHE A 75 -4.13 -17.04 5.25
C PHE A 75 -3.41 -16.94 3.91
N THR A 76 -2.24 -17.56 3.78
CA THR A 76 -1.48 -17.60 2.54
C THR A 76 -1.37 -19.04 2.02
N PHE A 77 -1.56 -19.21 0.71
CA PHE A 77 -1.48 -20.50 0.04
C PHE A 77 -0.59 -20.42 -1.20
N PRO A 78 0.09 -21.52 -1.59
CA PRO A 78 0.79 -21.58 -2.87
C PRO A 78 -0.14 -21.26 -4.05
N VAL A 79 0.36 -20.57 -5.06
CA VAL A 79 -0.45 -20.20 -6.22
C VAL A 79 -0.88 -21.43 -7.02
N GLY A 80 -2.18 -21.49 -7.33
CA GLY A 80 -2.84 -22.65 -7.93
C GLY A 80 -3.62 -23.50 -6.91
N THR A 81 -3.52 -23.20 -5.62
CA THR A 81 -4.38 -23.79 -4.58
C THR A 81 -5.84 -23.47 -4.87
N LYS A 82 -6.71 -24.47 -4.79
CA LYS A 82 -8.17 -24.28 -4.89
C LYS A 82 -8.78 -24.30 -3.50
N ILE A 83 -9.39 -23.20 -3.11
CA ILE A 83 -10.19 -23.15 -1.89
C ILE A 83 -11.51 -23.87 -2.16
N LEU A 84 -11.72 -24.99 -1.48
CA LEU A 84 -12.91 -25.84 -1.65
C LEU A 84 -14.07 -25.35 -0.77
N SER A 85 -13.76 -24.94 0.47
CA SER A 85 -14.75 -24.34 1.37
C SER A 85 -14.08 -23.52 2.49
N VAL A 86 -14.82 -22.54 2.98
CA VAL A 86 -14.50 -21.77 4.19
C VAL A 86 -15.72 -21.79 5.12
N ASP A 87 -15.65 -22.59 6.17
CA ASP A 87 -16.68 -22.74 7.20
C ASP A 87 -16.27 -21.99 8.46
N VAL A 88 -16.91 -20.84 8.70
CA VAL A 88 -16.72 -20.05 9.92
C VAL A 88 -17.87 -20.34 10.86
N LYS A 89 -17.55 -20.80 12.07
CA LYS A 89 -18.51 -21.02 13.15
C LYS A 89 -18.19 -20.11 14.32
N SER A 90 -19.11 -19.20 14.60
CA SER A 90 -19.00 -18.27 15.71
C SER A 90 -20.07 -18.54 16.76
N SER A 91 -19.70 -18.52 18.03
CA SER A 91 -20.66 -18.33 19.12
C SER A 91 -20.71 -16.86 19.48
N TYR A 92 -21.88 -16.32 19.76
CA TYR A 92 -22.05 -14.90 20.08
C TYR A 92 -22.48 -14.70 21.53
N ARG A 93 -21.98 -13.63 22.13
CA ARG A 93 -22.49 -13.07 23.38
C ARG A 93 -23.39 -11.89 23.06
N GLU A 94 -24.55 -11.91 23.69
CA GLU A 94 -25.56 -10.87 23.59
C GLU A 94 -25.36 -9.83 24.69
N ILE A 95 -25.32 -8.56 24.29
CA ILE A 95 -25.10 -7.45 25.19
C ILE A 95 -26.13 -6.38 24.88
N HIS A 96 -27.05 -6.15 25.82
CA HIS A 96 -27.92 -4.98 25.78
C HIS A 96 -27.13 -3.73 26.14
N LEU A 97 -27.08 -2.79 25.22
CA LEU A 97 -26.41 -1.52 25.40
C LEU A 97 -27.37 -0.49 26.00
N ALA A 98 -26.82 0.40 26.82
CA ALA A 98 -27.60 1.51 27.38
C ALA A 98 -27.85 2.63 26.36
N LYS A 99 -27.06 2.69 25.29
CA LYS A 99 -27.12 3.68 24.20
C LYS A 99 -26.75 3.00 22.88
N LYS A 100 -27.06 3.68 21.79
CA LYS A 100 -26.70 3.24 20.44
C LYS A 100 -25.19 3.25 20.25
N ILE A 101 -24.70 2.32 19.43
CA ILE A 101 -23.32 2.33 18.95
C ILE A 101 -23.11 3.58 18.10
N GLU A 102 -21.91 4.15 18.17
CA GLU A 102 -21.53 5.33 17.40
C GLU A 102 -21.62 5.04 15.89
N PRO A 103 -22.23 5.91 15.07
CA PRO A 103 -22.16 5.79 13.62
C PRO A 103 -20.73 6.03 13.16
N ALA A 104 -20.25 5.24 12.21
CA ALA A 104 -18.94 5.40 11.63
C ALA A 104 -18.85 6.75 10.89
N PRO A 105 -17.76 7.51 11.08
CA PRO A 105 -17.59 8.79 10.42
C PRO A 105 -17.40 8.61 8.91
N SER A 106 -17.82 9.61 8.14
CA SER A 106 -17.38 9.71 6.75
C SER A 106 -15.88 9.99 6.70
N PRO A 107 -15.13 9.46 5.73
CA PRO A 107 -13.77 9.89 5.50
C PRO A 107 -13.79 11.40 5.21
N VAL A 108 -12.99 12.17 5.96
CA VAL A 108 -12.86 13.61 5.74
C VAL A 108 -11.40 13.92 5.38
N PRO A 109 -11.15 14.60 4.26
CA PRO A 109 -9.84 15.15 3.96
C PRO A 109 -9.35 16.04 5.11
N LEU A 110 -8.09 15.92 5.51
CA LEU A 110 -7.49 16.69 6.61
C LEU A 110 -7.65 18.22 6.46
N ASN A 111 -7.79 18.72 5.24
CA ASN A 111 -8.02 20.15 4.96
C ASN A 111 -9.48 20.62 5.15
N MET A 112 -10.43 19.71 5.42
CA MET A 112 -11.84 20.01 5.69
C MET A 112 -12.24 19.78 7.15
N VAL A 113 -11.27 19.65 8.06
CA VAL A 113 -11.50 19.32 9.49
C VAL A 113 -12.40 20.35 10.21
N SER A 114 -12.43 21.60 9.75
CA SER A 114 -13.31 22.65 10.30
C SER A 114 -14.78 22.52 9.89
N ASP A 115 -15.07 21.78 8.81
CA ASP A 115 -16.41 21.56 8.26
C ASP A 115 -16.77 20.07 8.21
N VAL A 116 -16.22 19.26 9.13
CA VAL A 116 -16.60 17.85 9.28
C VAL A 116 -18.10 17.83 9.60
N PRO A 117 -18.96 17.34 8.67
CA PRO A 117 -20.36 17.21 8.99
C PRO A 117 -20.48 16.28 10.19
N PRO A 118 -21.34 16.61 11.18
CA PRO A 118 -21.58 15.71 12.29
C PRO A 118 -21.98 14.35 11.73
N THR A 119 -21.41 13.28 12.26
CA THR A 119 -21.73 11.95 11.78
C THR A 119 -23.21 11.67 12.04
N THR A 120 -23.97 11.47 10.97
CA THR A 120 -25.40 11.20 11.05
C THR A 120 -25.66 9.70 10.98
N MET A 121 -26.58 9.22 11.82
CA MET A 121 -27.07 7.85 11.72
C MET A 121 -27.76 7.61 10.37
N ASP A 122 -27.40 6.53 9.70
CA ASP A 122 -28.19 5.97 8.61
C ASP A 122 -29.45 5.33 9.20
N LEU A 123 -30.56 6.06 9.16
CA LEU A 123 -31.83 5.60 9.71
C LEU A 123 -32.34 4.30 9.07
N SER A 124 -31.94 4.00 7.82
CA SER A 124 -32.30 2.73 7.18
C SER A 124 -31.69 1.52 7.89
N VAL A 125 -30.60 1.72 8.64
CA VAL A 125 -29.96 0.73 9.51
C VAL A 125 -30.41 0.89 10.95
N TYR A 126 -30.35 2.11 11.50
CA TYR A 126 -30.60 2.35 12.93
C TYR A 126 -32.06 2.17 13.37
N GLU A 127 -33.01 2.30 12.45
CA GLU A 127 -34.43 2.02 12.69
C GLU A 127 -34.85 0.62 12.19
N SER A 128 -33.89 -0.16 11.67
CA SER A 128 -34.13 -1.51 11.20
C SER A 128 -34.20 -2.51 12.35
N ASN A 129 -35.06 -3.52 12.18
CA ASN A 129 -35.12 -4.68 13.05
C ASN A 129 -34.19 -5.82 12.59
N SER A 130 -33.41 -5.60 11.53
CA SER A 130 -32.44 -6.56 11.01
C SER A 130 -31.08 -6.40 11.71
N LEU A 131 -30.29 -7.48 11.72
CA LEU A 131 -28.89 -7.43 12.12
C LEU A 131 -28.06 -6.64 11.09
N TYR A 132 -27.13 -5.82 11.60
CA TYR A 132 -26.09 -5.16 10.83
C TYR A 132 -24.69 -5.56 11.32
N PRO A 133 -23.76 -5.97 10.43
CA PRO A 133 -24.07 -6.47 9.08
C PRO A 133 -24.93 -7.73 9.19
N SER A 134 -25.69 -8.04 8.14
CA SER A 134 -26.56 -9.23 8.13
C SER A 134 -25.78 -10.53 7.98
N GLN A 135 -24.59 -10.48 7.36
CA GLN A 135 -23.68 -11.61 7.24
C GLN A 135 -22.79 -11.72 8.49
N GLU A 136 -22.54 -12.94 8.93
CA GLU A 136 -21.66 -13.22 10.08
C GLU A 136 -20.18 -13.12 9.71
N TYR A 137 -19.84 -13.40 8.44
CA TYR A 137 -18.50 -13.27 7.92
C TYR A 137 -18.49 -13.01 6.42
N SER A 138 -17.37 -12.55 5.89
CA SER A 138 -17.07 -12.51 4.45
C SER A 138 -15.69 -13.10 4.18
N VAL A 139 -15.48 -13.50 2.93
CA VAL A 139 -14.24 -14.11 2.45
C VAL A 139 -13.83 -13.40 1.17
N ARG A 140 -12.54 -13.10 1.05
CA ARG A 140 -11.95 -12.52 -0.16
C ARG A 140 -10.66 -13.26 -0.51
N GLU A 141 -10.53 -13.63 -1.77
CA GLU A 141 -9.28 -14.13 -2.35
C GLU A 141 -8.59 -13.02 -3.15
N SER A 142 -7.26 -12.96 -3.06
CA SER A 142 -6.39 -12.10 -3.87
C SER A 142 -5.05 -12.80 -4.11
N ILE A 143 -4.21 -12.25 -4.98
CA ILE A 143 -2.87 -12.80 -5.29
C ILE A 143 -1.83 -11.70 -5.21
N GLY A 144 -0.63 -12.01 -4.71
CA GLY A 144 0.48 -11.06 -4.72
C GLY A 144 1.68 -11.58 -3.97
N LEU A 145 2.62 -10.70 -3.62
CA LEU A 145 3.84 -11.07 -2.90
C LEU A 145 3.68 -11.04 -1.38
N ASP A 146 4.06 -12.14 -0.74
CA ASP A 146 4.35 -12.23 0.68
C ASP A 146 5.82 -12.58 0.88
N HIS A 147 6.58 -11.68 1.51
CA HIS A 147 8.02 -11.84 1.74
C HIS A 147 8.85 -12.28 0.50
N GLY A 148 8.43 -11.84 -0.70
CA GLY A 148 9.09 -12.14 -1.97
C GLY A 148 8.65 -13.45 -2.63
N GLU A 149 7.71 -14.19 -2.06
CA GLU A 149 7.05 -15.33 -2.68
C GLU A 149 5.64 -14.95 -3.12
N ARG A 150 5.23 -15.40 -4.31
CA ARG A 150 3.88 -15.11 -4.81
C ARG A 150 2.91 -16.12 -4.22
N VAL A 151 1.82 -15.64 -3.62
CA VAL A 151 0.86 -16.45 -2.86
C VAL A 151 -0.58 -16.03 -3.17
N ILE A 152 -1.53 -16.93 -2.91
CA ILE A 152 -2.94 -16.57 -2.77
C ILE A 152 -3.17 -16.13 -1.34
N PHE A 153 -3.75 -14.94 -1.16
CA PHE A 153 -4.26 -14.47 0.11
C PHE A 153 -5.73 -14.84 0.24
N LEU A 154 -6.11 -15.54 1.31
CA LEU A 154 -7.49 -15.76 1.70
C LEU A 154 -7.77 -14.95 2.96
N THR A 155 -8.50 -13.85 2.82
CA THR A 155 -8.86 -12.98 3.94
C THR A 155 -10.29 -13.30 4.39
N VAL A 156 -10.43 -13.70 5.65
CA VAL A 156 -11.69 -13.98 6.32
C VAL A 156 -11.97 -12.85 7.32
N CYS A 157 -13.08 -12.15 7.12
CA CYS A 157 -13.55 -11.09 8.00
C CYS A 157 -14.76 -11.60 8.78
N CYS A 158 -14.62 -11.79 10.10
CA CYS A 158 -15.69 -12.23 10.98
C CYS A 158 -16.27 -11.03 11.71
N TYR A 159 -17.58 -10.82 11.59
CA TYR A 159 -18.25 -9.62 12.06
C TYR A 159 -18.85 -9.79 13.45
N SER A 160 -18.72 -8.74 14.26
CA SER A 160 -19.73 -8.44 15.28
C SER A 160 -21.00 -7.96 14.60
N GLN A 161 -22.15 -8.29 15.16
CA GLN A 161 -23.45 -7.88 14.61
C GLN A 161 -24.21 -7.05 15.63
N TYR A 162 -25.04 -6.14 15.15
CA TYR A 162 -25.81 -5.23 15.99
C TYR A 162 -27.23 -5.15 15.48
N LYS A 163 -28.19 -5.21 16.40
CA LYS A 163 -29.62 -5.02 16.13
C LYS A 163 -30.03 -3.65 16.68
N PRO A 164 -30.04 -2.60 15.84
CA PRO A 164 -30.03 -1.23 16.35
C PRO A 164 -31.31 -0.81 17.06
N ILE A 165 -32.48 -1.32 16.66
CA ILE A 165 -33.76 -0.96 17.28
C ILE A 165 -33.92 -1.53 18.70
N GLU A 166 -33.21 -2.60 19.02
CA GLU A 166 -33.22 -3.26 20.34
C GLU A 166 -31.99 -2.92 21.19
N ASP A 167 -31.10 -2.06 20.68
CA ASP A 167 -29.81 -1.73 21.26
C ASP A 167 -29.03 -3.00 21.67
N LEU A 168 -29.13 -4.06 20.85
CA LEU A 168 -28.62 -5.39 21.16
C LEU A 168 -27.41 -5.72 20.29
N LEU A 169 -26.26 -5.87 20.93
CA LEU A 169 -24.98 -6.19 20.31
C LEU A 169 -24.65 -7.68 20.46
N TYR A 170 -24.18 -8.27 19.37
CA TYR A 170 -23.70 -9.65 19.25
C TYR A 170 -22.20 -9.60 18.99
N ILE A 171 -21.40 -9.85 20.02
CA ILE A 171 -19.93 -9.96 19.91
C ILE A 171 -19.56 -11.45 19.80
N PRO A 172 -18.73 -11.85 18.83
CA PRO A 172 -18.19 -13.21 18.81
C PRO A 172 -17.43 -13.51 20.11
N ASP A 173 -17.70 -14.66 20.72
CA ASP A 173 -17.01 -15.18 21.91
C ASP A 173 -15.93 -16.19 21.53
N ASN A 174 -16.28 -17.05 20.57
CA ASN A 174 -15.37 -18.01 19.97
C ASN A 174 -15.60 -17.97 18.46
N ILE A 175 -14.52 -17.88 17.71
CA ILE A 175 -14.54 -17.95 16.25
C ILE A 175 -13.71 -19.16 15.86
N ARG A 176 -14.32 -20.09 15.13
CA ARG A 176 -13.62 -21.22 14.52
C ARG A 176 -13.67 -21.09 13.01
N ILE A 177 -12.52 -21.05 12.36
CA ILE A 177 -12.38 -21.00 10.91
C ILE A 177 -11.83 -22.34 10.46
N ASN A 178 -12.60 -23.06 9.63
CA ASN A 178 -12.14 -24.27 8.95
C ASN A 178 -12.06 -23.98 7.45
N ILE A 179 -10.91 -24.19 6.84
CA ILE A 179 -10.68 -24.04 5.41
C ILE A 179 -10.32 -25.41 4.87
N GLU A 180 -11.06 -25.86 3.86
CA GLU A 180 -10.71 -27.05 3.08
C GLU A 180 -10.17 -26.58 1.73
N TYR A 181 -9.01 -27.09 1.34
CA TYR A 181 -8.35 -26.67 0.11
C TYR A 181 -7.61 -27.82 -0.57
N ASP A 182 -7.45 -27.71 -1.88
CA ASP A 182 -6.65 -28.63 -2.69
C ASP A 182 -5.36 -27.92 -3.12
N PRO A 183 -4.18 -28.32 -2.61
CA PRO A 183 -2.93 -27.72 -3.03
C PRO A 183 -2.66 -28.04 -4.52
N PRO A 184 -1.94 -27.17 -5.24
CA PRO A 184 -1.64 -27.43 -6.65
C PRO A 184 -0.72 -28.65 -6.80
N GLU A 185 -1.05 -29.54 -7.75
CA GLU A 185 -0.15 -30.66 -8.12
C GLU A 185 1.21 -30.14 -8.62
N ASP A 186 1.16 -29.10 -9.45
CA ASP A 186 2.30 -28.34 -9.96
C ASP A 186 2.11 -26.86 -9.56
N PRO A 187 2.90 -26.33 -8.60
CA PRO A 187 2.79 -24.94 -8.21
C PRO A 187 3.04 -24.02 -9.41
N LEU A 188 2.22 -22.97 -9.54
CA LEU A 188 2.43 -21.95 -10.57
C LEU A 188 3.59 -21.03 -10.17
N PHE A 189 4.21 -20.39 -11.16
CA PHE A 189 5.27 -19.38 -10.95
C PHE A 189 6.56 -19.89 -10.28
N THR A 190 6.92 -21.17 -10.48
CA THR A 190 8.12 -21.79 -9.88
C THR A 190 9.43 -21.51 -10.61
N ASN A 191 9.39 -20.80 -11.73
CA ASN A 191 10.61 -20.43 -12.45
C ASN A 191 11.44 -19.46 -11.61
N SER A 192 12.76 -19.47 -11.79
CA SER A 192 13.69 -18.59 -11.07
C SER A 192 14.92 -18.29 -11.93
N LEU A 193 14.68 -17.99 -13.22
CA LEU A 193 15.73 -17.73 -14.22
C LEU A 193 16.28 -16.32 -14.12
N TYR A 194 15.43 -15.35 -13.77
CA TYR A 194 15.79 -13.95 -13.59
C TYR A 194 15.11 -13.39 -12.35
N ASP A 195 15.84 -12.64 -11.53
CA ASP A 195 15.33 -11.93 -10.36
C ASP A 195 14.74 -10.56 -10.76
N LEU A 196 15.47 -9.84 -11.62
CA LEU A 196 15.21 -8.48 -12.05
C LEU A 196 14.94 -8.40 -13.55
N LEU A 197 13.81 -7.79 -13.92
CA LEU A 197 13.54 -7.32 -15.27
C LEU A 197 13.74 -5.81 -15.37
N ILE A 198 14.57 -5.34 -16.30
CA ILE A 198 14.68 -3.93 -16.65
C ILE A 198 13.92 -3.72 -17.97
N ILE A 199 12.91 -2.85 -17.96
CA ILE A 199 12.19 -2.42 -19.17
C ILE A 199 12.62 -1.01 -19.53
N THR A 200 13.07 -0.80 -20.76
CA THR A 200 13.67 0.48 -21.17
C THR A 200 13.43 0.79 -22.66
N ASP A 201 13.82 1.98 -23.09
CA ASP A 201 13.92 2.31 -24.51
C ASP A 201 15.31 1.90 -25.04
N GLU A 202 15.38 1.43 -26.29
CA GLU A 202 16.66 1.03 -26.94
C GLU A 202 17.76 2.09 -26.83
N LYS A 203 17.39 3.38 -26.78
CA LYS A 203 18.30 4.52 -26.57
C LYS A 203 19.16 4.39 -25.32
N PHE A 204 18.66 3.75 -24.27
CA PHE A 204 19.35 3.66 -22.97
C PHE A 204 20.17 2.39 -22.79
N LEU A 205 20.09 1.42 -23.70
CA LEU A 205 20.82 0.15 -23.60
C LEU A 205 22.33 0.32 -23.31
N PRO A 206 23.08 1.19 -24.01
CA PRO A 206 24.51 1.33 -23.75
C PRO A 206 24.84 1.82 -22.34
N TYR A 207 23.92 2.56 -21.69
CA TYR A 207 24.10 3.11 -20.35
C TYR A 207 23.68 2.13 -19.26
N LEU A 208 22.85 1.13 -19.60
CA LEU A 208 22.38 0.10 -18.68
C LEU A 208 23.30 -1.11 -18.59
N GLU A 209 24.16 -1.35 -19.59
CA GLU A 209 25.10 -2.48 -19.59
C GLU A 209 25.94 -2.56 -18.29
N PRO A 210 26.56 -1.46 -17.78
CA PRO A 210 27.28 -1.50 -16.50
C PRO A 210 26.41 -1.90 -15.31
N LEU A 211 25.14 -1.46 -15.29
CA LEU A 211 24.20 -1.80 -14.21
C LEU A 211 23.85 -3.29 -14.26
N VAL A 212 23.55 -3.82 -15.44
CA VAL A 212 23.21 -5.24 -15.64
C VAL A 212 24.38 -6.13 -15.22
N GLU A 213 25.60 -5.80 -15.64
CA GLU A 213 26.80 -6.52 -15.20
C GLU A 213 27.02 -6.43 -13.69
N HIS A 214 26.79 -5.25 -13.10
CA HIS A 214 26.89 -5.09 -11.65
C HIS A 214 25.88 -5.96 -10.90
N LYS A 215 24.59 -5.91 -11.26
CA LYS A 215 23.54 -6.73 -10.63
C LYS A 215 23.82 -8.22 -10.76
N ASN A 216 24.20 -8.69 -11.94
CA ASN A 216 24.58 -10.09 -12.15
C ASN A 216 25.77 -10.51 -11.27
N ARG A 217 26.80 -9.66 -11.12
CA ARG A 217 27.93 -9.94 -10.21
C ARG A 217 27.52 -9.98 -8.73
N MET A 218 26.51 -9.20 -8.35
CA MET A 218 25.93 -9.19 -7.00
C MET A 218 24.95 -10.35 -6.76
N GLY A 219 24.77 -11.25 -7.74
CA GLY A 219 23.86 -12.39 -7.62
C GLY A 219 22.39 -12.06 -7.88
N VAL A 220 22.10 -10.90 -8.48
CA VAL A 220 20.76 -10.52 -8.94
C VAL A 220 20.70 -10.75 -10.44
N SER A 221 20.18 -11.90 -10.84
CA SER A 221 20.09 -12.30 -12.24
C SER A 221 19.17 -11.33 -13.00
N THR A 222 19.72 -10.63 -13.99
CA THR A 222 19.07 -9.47 -14.61
C THR A 222 18.82 -9.69 -16.10
N ARG A 223 17.56 -9.46 -16.52
CA ARG A 223 17.14 -9.44 -17.93
C ARG A 223 16.75 -8.03 -18.33
N VAL A 224 17.14 -7.62 -19.54
CA VAL A 224 16.67 -6.36 -20.16
C VAL A 224 15.69 -6.68 -21.28
N MET A 225 14.61 -5.90 -21.38
CA MET A 225 13.69 -5.88 -22.51
C MET A 225 13.46 -4.44 -22.95
N THR A 226 13.44 -4.20 -24.25
CA THR A 226 13.10 -2.87 -24.77
C THR A 226 11.62 -2.74 -25.07
N VAL A 227 11.09 -1.52 -25.00
CA VAL A 227 9.72 -1.27 -25.44
C VAL A 227 9.53 -1.56 -26.93
N GLN A 228 10.57 -1.36 -27.75
CA GLN A 228 10.59 -1.76 -29.18
C GLN A 228 10.45 -3.27 -29.38
N GLU A 229 10.96 -4.08 -28.46
CA GLU A 229 10.74 -5.52 -28.46
C GLU A 229 9.37 -5.93 -27.94
N ILE A 230 8.78 -5.14 -27.04
CA ILE A 230 7.52 -5.44 -26.34
C ILE A 230 6.33 -5.13 -27.25
N TYR A 231 6.20 -3.89 -27.73
CA TYR A 231 5.02 -3.42 -28.45
C TYR A 231 4.58 -4.30 -29.63
N PRO A 232 5.48 -4.84 -30.49
CA PRO A 232 5.04 -5.71 -31.58
C PRO A 232 4.71 -7.15 -31.16
N LYS A 233 5.07 -7.58 -29.94
CA LYS A 233 4.84 -8.95 -29.44
C LYS A 233 3.51 -9.10 -28.70
N TYR A 234 3.07 -8.02 -28.06
CA TYR A 234 1.83 -7.97 -27.30
C TYR A 234 0.76 -7.25 -28.11
N ASN A 235 -0.50 -7.49 -27.76
CA ASN A 235 -1.66 -6.86 -28.39
C ASN A 235 -2.61 -6.39 -27.29
N GLY A 236 -2.05 -5.68 -26.32
CA GLY A 236 -2.80 -4.93 -25.34
C GLY A 236 -3.52 -3.74 -25.98
N ARG A 237 -4.39 -3.10 -25.21
CA ARG A 237 -5.15 -1.91 -25.64
C ARG A 237 -4.25 -0.72 -25.95
N ASP A 238 -3.11 -0.62 -25.27
CA ASP A 238 -2.12 0.44 -25.43
C ASP A 238 -0.71 -0.01 -24.96
N ASP A 239 0.29 0.84 -25.19
CA ASP A 239 1.70 0.63 -24.81
C ASP A 239 1.89 0.23 -23.34
N ALA A 240 1.10 0.78 -22.42
CA ALA A 240 1.22 0.46 -21.00
C ALA A 240 0.68 -0.94 -20.68
N GLU A 241 -0.39 -1.37 -21.33
CA GLU A 241 -0.87 -2.74 -21.21
C GLU A 241 0.09 -3.74 -21.86
N ASP A 242 0.71 -3.41 -23.00
CA ASP A 242 1.75 -4.25 -23.61
C ASP A 242 2.93 -4.46 -22.65
N VAL A 243 3.37 -3.40 -21.97
CA VAL A 243 4.41 -3.51 -20.93
C VAL A 243 3.95 -4.37 -19.75
N LYS A 244 2.70 -4.23 -19.29
CA LYS A 244 2.17 -5.05 -18.19
C LYS A 244 2.03 -6.52 -18.59
N LEU A 245 1.63 -6.81 -19.82
CA LEU A 245 1.59 -8.18 -20.38
C LEU A 245 3.00 -8.77 -20.48
N ALA A 246 4.00 -7.99 -20.87
CA ALA A 246 5.40 -8.42 -20.87
C ALA A 246 5.90 -8.76 -19.45
N ILE A 247 5.48 -7.99 -18.44
CA ILE A 247 5.76 -8.30 -17.03
C ILE A 247 5.07 -9.60 -16.62
N ALA A 248 3.79 -9.78 -16.97
CA ALA A 248 3.05 -11.02 -16.70
C ALA A 248 3.74 -12.26 -17.29
N ASP A 249 4.25 -12.16 -18.52
CA ASP A 249 5.01 -13.22 -19.17
C ASP A 249 6.37 -13.44 -18.52
N ALA A 250 7.08 -12.38 -18.14
CA ALA A 250 8.35 -12.50 -17.44
C ALA A 250 8.18 -13.18 -16.08
N ILE A 251 7.09 -12.89 -15.37
CA ILE A 251 6.73 -13.58 -14.13
C ILE A 251 6.52 -15.07 -14.39
N LYS A 252 5.70 -15.43 -15.39
CA LYS A 252 5.38 -16.84 -15.71
C LYS A 252 6.59 -17.61 -16.22
N CYS A 253 7.33 -17.05 -17.16
CA CYS A 253 8.40 -17.73 -17.90
C CYS A 253 9.74 -17.68 -17.16
N TYR A 254 10.01 -16.63 -16.39
CA TYR A 254 11.32 -16.40 -15.79
C TYR A 254 11.28 -16.34 -14.26
N GLY A 255 10.14 -16.04 -13.65
CA GLY A 255 10.03 -15.94 -12.19
C GLY A 255 10.46 -14.61 -11.60
N VAL A 256 10.42 -13.53 -12.39
CA VAL A 256 10.88 -12.21 -11.92
C VAL A 256 10.09 -11.75 -10.69
N LYS A 257 10.82 -11.13 -9.77
CA LYS A 257 10.28 -10.54 -8.52
C LYS A 257 10.43 -9.03 -8.51
N TYR A 258 11.41 -8.50 -9.23
CA TYR A 258 11.69 -7.08 -9.33
C TYR A 258 11.55 -6.62 -10.78
N VAL A 259 10.94 -5.44 -10.97
CA VAL A 259 10.85 -4.74 -12.25
C VAL A 259 11.38 -3.32 -12.09
N LEU A 260 12.31 -2.94 -12.95
CA LEU A 260 12.80 -1.58 -13.06
C LEU A 260 12.36 -0.97 -14.39
N LEU A 261 11.46 0.00 -14.33
CA LEU A 261 11.07 0.83 -15.46
C LEU A 261 12.11 1.94 -15.64
N PHE A 262 12.95 1.83 -16.66
CA PHE A 262 14.07 2.75 -16.89
C PHE A 262 13.75 3.68 -18.07
N GLY A 263 13.15 4.82 -17.75
CA GLY A 263 12.73 5.84 -18.71
C GLY A 263 11.64 6.76 -18.16
N GLY A 264 11.77 8.05 -18.43
CA GLY A 264 10.79 9.09 -18.11
C GLY A 264 10.28 9.78 -19.37
N HIS A 265 10.05 11.09 -19.28
CA HIS A 265 9.63 11.92 -20.41
C HIS A 265 10.69 12.02 -21.51
N LYS A 266 10.26 12.12 -22.77
CA LYS A 266 11.13 12.44 -23.90
C LYS A 266 11.43 13.94 -23.94
N GLY A 267 12.37 14.38 -23.12
CA GLY A 267 12.75 15.79 -23.01
C GLY A 267 11.71 16.62 -22.24
N GLN A 268 11.06 17.57 -22.91
CA GLN A 268 9.99 18.43 -22.34
C GLN A 268 8.68 18.27 -23.13
N THR A 269 8.32 17.02 -23.45
CA THR A 269 7.09 16.65 -24.15
C THR A 269 6.25 15.74 -23.25
N ASP A 270 5.00 15.47 -23.64
CA ASP A 270 4.12 14.52 -22.95
C ASP A 270 4.34 13.06 -23.39
N GLU A 271 5.37 12.80 -24.21
CA GLU A 271 5.76 11.45 -24.61
C GLU A 271 6.69 10.80 -23.58
N TRP A 272 6.63 9.48 -23.51
CA TRP A 272 7.39 8.67 -22.56
C TRP A 272 8.35 7.72 -23.26
N TRP A 273 9.56 7.58 -22.72
CA TRP A 273 10.50 6.51 -23.13
C TRP A 273 10.00 5.13 -22.71
N VAL A 274 9.41 5.04 -21.51
CA VAL A 274 8.73 3.84 -21.00
C VAL A 274 7.36 4.31 -20.51
N PRO A 275 6.25 3.72 -20.98
CA PRO A 275 4.91 4.24 -20.77
C PRO A 275 4.53 4.26 -19.29
N VAL A 276 3.50 5.03 -18.99
CA VAL A 276 2.93 5.21 -17.65
C VAL A 276 1.45 4.90 -17.69
N ARG A 277 0.85 4.58 -16.53
CA ARG A 277 -0.61 4.49 -16.39
C ARG A 277 -1.14 5.65 -15.58
N TYR A 278 -2.26 6.21 -16.01
CA TYR A 278 -3.04 7.15 -15.21
C TYR A 278 -4.15 6.39 -14.49
N SER A 279 -4.25 6.54 -13.17
CA SER A 279 -5.41 6.13 -12.38
C SER A 279 -6.45 7.26 -12.40
N HIS A 280 -7.70 6.89 -12.62
CA HIS A 280 -8.86 7.79 -12.64
C HIS A 280 -9.67 7.73 -11.34
N ASN A 281 -8.94 7.62 -10.22
CA ASN A 281 -9.53 7.66 -8.88
C ASN A 281 -9.71 9.12 -8.46
N PHE A 282 -10.93 9.63 -8.59
CA PHE A 282 -11.27 11.00 -8.22
C PHE A 282 -11.97 11.03 -6.85
N ASP A 283 -11.32 11.66 -5.87
CA ASP A 283 -11.78 11.76 -4.49
C ASP A 283 -12.78 12.91 -4.24
N GLY A 284 -13.19 13.61 -5.29
CA GLY A 284 -14.11 14.74 -5.18
C GLY A 284 -13.48 16.03 -4.67
N ALA A 285 -12.15 16.11 -4.54
CA ALA A 285 -11.47 17.30 -4.08
C ALA A 285 -11.44 18.40 -5.17
N TYR A 286 -11.78 19.63 -4.77
CA TYR A 286 -11.73 20.81 -5.64
C TYR A 286 -10.94 21.93 -4.99
N SER A 287 -10.24 22.70 -5.82
CA SER A 287 -9.68 23.97 -5.42
C SER A 287 -10.75 24.98 -5.05
N HIS A 288 -10.35 26.04 -4.34
CA HIS A 288 -11.21 27.17 -4.01
C HIS A 288 -11.81 27.89 -5.25
N LYS A 289 -11.34 27.56 -6.47
CA LYS A 289 -11.86 28.06 -7.75
C LYS A 289 -12.78 27.06 -8.46
N GLY A 290 -13.13 25.94 -7.82
CA GLY A 290 -13.97 24.89 -8.41
C GLY A 290 -13.27 24.04 -9.47
N VAL A 291 -11.93 24.03 -9.50
CA VAL A 291 -11.15 23.13 -10.37
C VAL A 291 -10.86 21.83 -9.62
N PRO A 292 -11.19 20.64 -10.15
CA PRO A 292 -10.84 19.36 -9.54
C PRO A 292 -9.34 19.28 -9.25
N TYR A 293 -8.97 18.85 -8.06
CA TYR A 293 -7.61 18.43 -7.77
C TYR A 293 -7.40 17.03 -8.34
N ASP A 294 -6.25 16.82 -8.98
CA ASP A 294 -5.75 15.54 -9.50
C ASP A 294 -6.85 14.57 -10.00
N PRO A 295 -7.67 14.96 -11.00
CA PRO A 295 -8.75 14.12 -11.53
C PRO A 295 -8.24 12.81 -12.14
N LYS A 296 -6.93 12.73 -12.36
CA LYS A 296 -6.16 11.51 -12.62
C LYS A 296 -4.70 11.74 -12.26
N TYR A 297 -3.98 10.69 -11.92
CA TYR A 297 -2.56 10.76 -11.55
C TYR A 297 -1.77 9.53 -12.02
N LEU A 298 -0.45 9.70 -12.17
CA LEU A 298 0.45 8.61 -12.58
C LEU A 298 0.52 7.53 -11.50
N CYS A 299 0.42 6.26 -11.90
CA CYS A 299 0.35 5.14 -10.98
C CYS A 299 1.15 3.94 -11.52
N ASP A 300 2.39 3.78 -11.07
CA ASP A 300 3.21 2.60 -11.43
C ASP A 300 2.80 1.33 -10.65
N LEU A 301 1.91 1.44 -9.65
CA LEU A 301 1.27 0.28 -9.01
C LEU A 301 0.53 -0.58 -10.04
N TYR A 302 0.04 0.03 -11.13
CA TYR A 302 -0.53 -0.68 -12.28
C TYR A 302 0.42 -1.75 -12.85
N PHE A 303 1.72 -1.50 -12.89
CA PHE A 303 2.71 -2.46 -13.41
C PHE A 303 3.10 -3.50 -12.37
N ALA A 304 2.79 -3.25 -11.09
CA ALA A 304 3.15 -4.09 -9.96
C ALA A 304 2.06 -5.12 -9.63
N ASP A 305 0.80 -4.69 -9.66
CA ASP A 305 -0.41 -5.50 -9.50
C ASP A 305 -0.81 -6.07 -10.87
N VAL A 306 -0.45 -7.33 -11.14
CA VAL A 306 -0.47 -7.96 -12.48
C VAL A 306 -1.56 -8.99 -12.63
N PHE A 307 -1.92 -9.68 -11.54
CA PHE A 307 -2.89 -10.75 -11.50
C PHE A 307 -3.96 -10.47 -10.44
N LYS A 308 -5.15 -11.03 -10.66
CA LYS A 308 -6.21 -11.13 -9.66
C LYS A 308 -6.81 -12.52 -9.65
N ILE A 309 -7.57 -12.84 -8.61
CA ILE A 309 -8.31 -14.10 -8.52
C ILE A 309 -9.72 -13.95 -9.09
N ASP A 310 -10.05 -14.79 -10.07
CA ASP A 310 -11.39 -14.84 -10.65
C ASP A 310 -12.40 -15.51 -9.69
N ARG A 311 -13.69 -15.49 -10.05
CA ARG A 311 -14.76 -16.09 -9.23
C ARG A 311 -14.63 -17.62 -9.05
N ASN A 312 -13.76 -18.27 -9.82
CA ASN A 312 -13.51 -19.70 -9.76
C ASN A 312 -12.19 -20.03 -9.03
N GLY A 313 -11.54 -19.04 -8.41
CA GLY A 313 -10.28 -19.22 -7.68
C GLY A 313 -9.03 -19.28 -8.58
N ASN A 314 -9.13 -18.87 -9.85
CA ASN A 314 -7.99 -18.93 -10.77
C ASN A 314 -7.28 -17.56 -10.90
N PRO A 315 -5.93 -17.54 -10.92
CA PRO A 315 -5.19 -16.33 -11.22
C PRO A 315 -5.36 -15.94 -12.70
N ILE A 316 -5.87 -14.74 -12.92
CA ILE A 316 -6.07 -14.13 -14.24
C ILE A 316 -5.33 -12.79 -14.30
N PHE A 317 -5.04 -12.28 -15.51
CA PHE A 317 -4.45 -10.95 -15.68
C PHE A 317 -5.42 -9.87 -15.16
N ASP A 318 -4.93 -8.95 -14.33
CA ASP A 318 -5.70 -7.78 -13.93
C ASP A 318 -5.32 -6.58 -14.79
N ASP A 319 -6.29 -6.03 -15.49
CA ASP A 319 -6.09 -5.00 -16.49
C ASP A 319 -6.49 -3.60 -15.99
N TRP A 320 -7.00 -3.53 -14.74
CA TRP A 320 -7.49 -2.33 -14.04
C TRP A 320 -8.67 -1.62 -14.74
N ASP A 321 -9.42 -2.32 -15.60
CA ASP A 321 -10.62 -1.81 -16.29
C ASP A 321 -11.70 -2.89 -16.22
N SER A 322 -12.22 -3.10 -15.02
CA SER A 322 -13.13 -4.20 -14.68
C SER A 322 -14.49 -4.11 -15.36
N ASN A 323 -14.87 -2.90 -15.81
CA ASN A 323 -16.12 -2.66 -16.53
C ASN A 323 -15.92 -2.56 -18.06
N GLY A 324 -14.67 -2.53 -18.54
CA GLY A 324 -14.30 -2.55 -19.96
C GLY A 324 -14.58 -1.25 -20.71
N ASN A 325 -14.62 -0.10 -20.02
CA ASN A 325 -14.94 1.20 -20.61
C ASN A 325 -13.69 1.96 -21.10
N GLY A 326 -12.48 1.44 -20.83
CA GLY A 326 -11.20 2.06 -21.20
C GLY A 326 -10.73 3.16 -20.25
N VAL A 327 -11.35 3.31 -19.08
CA VAL A 327 -10.94 4.20 -17.99
C VAL A 327 -10.36 3.34 -16.89
N PHE A 328 -9.10 3.57 -16.53
CA PHE A 328 -8.35 2.65 -15.68
C PHE A 328 -8.35 3.10 -14.21
N ALA A 329 -8.57 2.15 -13.31
CA ALA A 329 -8.66 2.41 -11.86
C ALA A 329 -9.65 3.55 -11.57
N GLU A 330 -10.82 3.47 -12.20
CA GLU A 330 -11.87 4.47 -12.10
C GLU A 330 -12.51 4.43 -10.71
N TYR A 331 -12.73 5.61 -10.12
CA TYR A 331 -13.61 5.79 -8.96
C TYR A 331 -14.14 7.21 -8.95
N ASP A 332 -15.45 7.39 -8.77
CA ASP A 332 -16.09 8.70 -8.64
C ASP A 332 -16.70 8.87 -7.25
N TYR A 333 -16.18 9.83 -6.48
CA TYR A 333 -16.67 10.18 -5.15
C TYR A 333 -18.18 10.54 -5.11
N PHE A 334 -18.69 11.24 -6.13
CA PHE A 334 -20.10 11.66 -6.18
C PHE A 334 -21.02 10.57 -6.73
N ASN A 335 -20.46 9.59 -7.45
CA ASN A 335 -21.19 8.43 -7.91
C ASN A 335 -20.39 7.14 -7.68
N PRO A 336 -20.41 6.57 -6.46
CA PRO A 336 -19.64 5.37 -6.12
C PRO A 336 -20.04 4.08 -6.89
N SER A 337 -21.09 4.14 -7.72
CA SER A 337 -21.40 3.06 -8.66
C SER A 337 -20.42 2.99 -9.84
N ILE A 338 -19.72 4.09 -10.11
CA ILE A 338 -18.59 4.17 -11.05
C ILE A 338 -17.35 3.80 -10.25
N LYS A 339 -16.93 2.55 -10.37
CA LYS A 339 -15.71 2.05 -9.76
C LYS A 339 -15.17 0.85 -10.51
N ASP A 340 -13.84 0.73 -10.55
CA ASP A 340 -13.18 -0.51 -10.92
C ASP A 340 -12.91 -1.42 -9.73
N GLU A 341 -12.88 -2.73 -10.00
CA GLU A 341 -12.56 -3.77 -9.03
C GLU A 341 -11.18 -4.38 -9.34
N MET A 342 -10.20 -4.03 -8.49
CA MET A 342 -8.85 -4.58 -8.46
C MET A 342 -8.53 -5.13 -7.07
N ASP A 343 -7.55 -6.01 -6.98
CA ASP A 343 -7.15 -6.56 -5.68
C ASP A 343 -6.08 -5.74 -4.94
N PHE A 344 -5.30 -4.91 -5.66
CA PHE A 344 -4.24 -4.04 -5.16
C PHE A 344 -3.09 -4.76 -4.45
N HIS A 345 -2.89 -6.05 -4.70
CA HIS A 345 -1.77 -6.81 -4.15
C HIS A 345 -0.67 -6.92 -5.21
N PRO A 346 0.48 -6.22 -5.03
CA PRO A 346 1.57 -6.30 -5.99
C PRO A 346 2.09 -7.72 -6.17
N ASP A 347 2.18 -8.16 -7.42
CA ASP A 347 2.83 -9.39 -7.82
C ASP A 347 4.34 -9.22 -8.01
N VAL A 348 4.83 -8.01 -8.26
CA VAL A 348 6.26 -7.70 -8.38
C VAL A 348 6.59 -6.39 -7.68
N TYR A 349 7.81 -6.27 -7.19
CA TYR A 349 8.35 -4.99 -6.73
C TYR A 349 8.70 -4.12 -7.94
N VAL A 350 8.01 -2.99 -8.11
CA VAL A 350 8.27 -2.05 -9.20
C VAL A 350 9.01 -0.81 -8.68
N GLY A 351 10.05 -0.41 -9.40
CA GLY A 351 10.66 0.90 -9.29
C GLY A 351 10.78 1.58 -10.65
N ARG A 352 10.77 2.91 -10.68
CA ARG A 352 11.03 3.70 -11.89
C ARG A 352 12.24 4.60 -11.71
N ILE A 353 13.13 4.59 -12.70
CA ILE A 353 14.18 5.60 -12.88
C ILE A 353 13.78 6.46 -14.08
N PRO A 354 13.19 7.66 -13.85
CA PRO A 354 12.53 8.44 -14.90
C PRO A 354 13.52 9.33 -15.68
N VAL A 355 14.56 8.73 -16.26
CA VAL A 355 15.56 9.45 -17.05
C VAL A 355 14.97 10.00 -18.35
N ARG A 356 15.29 11.24 -18.66
CA ARG A 356 14.93 11.92 -19.92
C ARG A 356 16.09 11.88 -20.90
N TYR A 357 17.31 11.96 -20.38
CA TYR A 357 18.54 12.07 -21.16
C TYR A 357 19.58 11.01 -20.77
N SER A 358 20.45 10.69 -21.71
CA SER A 358 21.52 9.72 -21.54
C SER A 358 22.50 10.03 -20.41
N TRP A 359 22.80 11.31 -20.15
CA TRP A 359 23.70 11.70 -19.06
C TRP A 359 23.05 11.51 -17.67
N GLU A 360 21.72 11.58 -17.57
CA GLU A 360 21.00 11.24 -16.35
C GLU A 360 21.07 9.74 -16.09
N ALA A 361 20.97 8.93 -17.15
CA ALA A 361 21.12 7.48 -17.10
C ALA A 361 22.52 7.07 -16.62
N GLU A 362 23.57 7.66 -17.18
CA GLU A 362 24.95 7.44 -16.73
C GLU A 362 25.11 7.82 -15.25
N THR A 363 24.65 9.02 -14.87
CA THR A 363 24.77 9.52 -13.49
C THR A 363 24.07 8.60 -12.47
N ILE A 364 22.84 8.16 -12.75
CA ILE A 364 22.09 7.34 -11.79
C ILE A 364 22.63 5.91 -11.72
N VAL A 365 23.07 5.34 -12.84
CA VAL A 365 23.71 4.02 -12.87
C VAL A 365 24.99 4.04 -12.04
N ASP A 366 25.85 5.04 -12.24
CA ASP A 366 27.08 5.20 -11.47
C ASP A 366 26.79 5.35 -9.97
N LYS A 367 25.76 6.12 -9.60
CA LYS A 367 25.35 6.27 -8.20
C LYS A 367 24.88 4.96 -7.58
N ILE A 368 24.08 4.15 -8.30
CA ILE A 368 23.61 2.85 -7.82
C ILE A 368 24.80 1.92 -7.59
N ILE A 369 25.68 1.77 -8.58
CA ILE A 369 26.86 0.91 -8.48
C ILE A 369 27.77 1.38 -7.34
N THR A 370 28.00 2.69 -7.23
CA THR A 370 28.82 3.27 -6.16
C THR A 370 28.23 2.97 -4.79
N TYR A 371 26.92 3.16 -4.62
CA TYR A 371 26.24 2.85 -3.37
C TYR A 371 26.40 1.37 -2.99
N GLU A 372 26.14 0.46 -3.93
CA GLU A 372 26.16 -0.99 -3.67
C GLU A 372 27.58 -1.57 -3.48
N THR A 373 28.62 -0.85 -3.90
CA THR A 373 30.02 -1.29 -3.80
C THR A 373 30.83 -0.59 -2.71
N SER A 374 30.45 0.63 -2.32
CA SER A 374 31.28 1.50 -1.47
C SER A 374 30.56 2.10 -0.27
N ALA A 375 29.27 1.82 -0.06
CA ALA A 375 28.56 2.30 1.12
C ALA A 375 29.24 1.85 2.41
N SER A 376 29.36 2.78 3.35
CA SER A 376 30.01 2.57 4.64
C SER A 376 29.17 3.15 5.75
N GLU A 377 29.26 2.53 6.94
CA GLU A 377 28.52 3.00 8.12
C GLU A 377 28.84 4.45 8.48
N SER A 378 30.04 4.94 8.15
CA SER A 378 30.52 6.28 8.50
C SER A 378 29.63 7.42 8.04
N TRP A 379 28.91 7.25 6.93
CA TRP A 379 27.91 8.21 6.45
C TRP A 379 26.51 7.60 6.39
N PHE A 380 26.39 6.28 6.21
CA PHE A 380 25.09 5.61 6.12
C PHE A 380 24.32 5.67 7.44
N LYS A 381 24.98 5.49 8.59
CA LYS A 381 24.34 5.55 9.93
C LYS A 381 24.07 6.98 10.42
N HIS A 382 24.20 7.98 9.55
CA HIS A 382 23.74 9.33 9.78
C HIS A 382 22.43 9.56 9.02
N ALA A 383 21.42 10.11 9.69
CA ALA A 383 20.13 10.45 9.08
C ALA A 383 19.76 11.90 9.35
N VAL A 384 19.02 12.50 8.43
CA VAL A 384 18.49 13.86 8.57
C VAL A 384 16.97 13.77 8.54
N VAL A 385 16.32 14.34 9.55
CA VAL A 385 14.87 14.55 9.56
C VAL A 385 14.58 16.05 9.51
N CYS A 386 13.66 16.48 8.65
CA CYS A 386 13.38 17.89 8.43
C CYS A 386 11.88 18.16 8.27
N SER A 387 11.33 19.06 9.09
CA SER A 387 9.92 19.38 9.05
C SER A 387 9.56 20.66 9.82
N GLY A 388 8.27 20.98 9.88
CA GLY A 388 7.71 22.13 10.58
C GLY A 388 6.22 21.93 10.89
N ASP A 389 5.48 23.02 10.95
CA ASP A 389 4.04 23.00 11.16
C ASP A 389 3.32 22.74 9.83
N THR A 390 2.99 21.48 9.54
CA THR A 390 2.32 21.11 8.27
C THR A 390 0.90 21.65 8.18
N PHE A 391 0.21 21.83 9.31
CA PHE A 391 -1.17 22.32 9.32
C PHE A 391 -1.31 23.46 10.35
N PRO A 392 -0.77 24.65 10.04
CA PRO A 392 -0.84 25.83 10.90
C PRO A 392 -2.18 26.57 10.71
N PRO A 393 -2.46 27.63 11.50
CA PRO A 393 -3.65 28.47 11.31
C PRO A 393 -3.81 29.03 9.89
N SER A 394 -2.72 29.33 9.17
CA SER A 394 -2.76 29.78 7.77
C SER A 394 -3.35 28.74 6.82
N ARG A 395 -3.34 27.45 7.18
CA ARG A 395 -3.96 26.34 6.46
C ARG A 395 -5.32 25.93 7.02
N GLY A 396 -5.89 26.71 7.94
CA GLY A 396 -7.23 26.48 8.49
C GLY A 396 -7.26 25.71 9.81
N ALA A 397 -6.10 25.43 10.42
CA ALA A 397 -6.06 24.72 11.69
C ALA A 397 -6.62 25.56 12.85
N THR A 398 -7.60 25.01 13.57
CA THR A 398 -8.18 25.64 14.77
C THR A 398 -7.40 25.29 16.05
N ASN A 399 -6.81 24.09 16.10
CA ASN A 399 -5.91 23.62 17.16
C ASN A 399 -4.66 23.00 16.52
N PRO A 400 -3.78 23.82 15.91
CA PRO A 400 -2.58 23.34 15.22
C PRO A 400 -1.66 22.57 16.16
N VAL A 401 -1.05 21.52 15.60
CA VAL A 401 0.07 20.78 16.18
C VAL A 401 1.16 20.74 15.12
N TYR A 402 2.43 20.67 15.53
CA TYR A 402 3.56 20.56 14.60
C TYR A 402 3.63 19.13 14.03
N GLU A 403 2.61 18.75 13.27
CA GLU A 403 2.35 17.39 12.77
C GLU A 403 3.60 16.82 12.11
N GLY A 404 4.16 17.54 11.14
CA GLY A 404 5.33 17.07 10.41
C GLY A 404 6.54 16.84 11.32
N GLU A 405 6.78 17.69 12.34
CA GLU A 405 7.84 17.46 13.33
C GLU A 405 7.59 16.21 14.17
N ARG A 406 6.33 15.90 14.51
CA ARG A 406 5.95 14.68 15.24
C ARG A 406 6.15 13.43 14.39
N GLU A 407 5.75 13.48 13.12
CA GLU A 407 5.91 12.38 12.16
C GLU A 407 7.38 12.01 11.97
N VAL A 408 8.20 12.99 11.57
CA VAL A 408 9.61 12.71 11.33
C VAL A 408 10.38 12.49 12.63
N GLY A 409 9.90 13.05 13.75
CA GLY A 409 10.40 12.76 15.10
C GLY A 409 10.19 11.31 15.52
N LEU A 410 9.07 10.69 15.12
CA LEU A 410 8.84 9.26 15.32
C LEU A 410 9.82 8.44 14.46
N SER A 411 10.01 8.79 13.19
CA SER A 411 11.03 8.14 12.35
C SER A 411 12.43 8.26 12.94
N ALA A 412 12.79 9.44 13.47
CA ALA A 412 14.05 9.65 14.15
C ALA A 412 14.21 8.69 15.34
N SER A 413 13.17 8.48 16.15
CA SER A 413 13.23 7.56 17.29
C SER A 413 13.47 6.09 16.87
N TYR A 414 12.88 5.65 15.76
CA TYR A 414 13.13 4.31 15.21
C TYR A 414 14.55 4.18 14.65
N LEU A 415 15.03 5.21 13.94
CA LEU A 415 16.39 5.25 13.41
C LEU A 415 17.43 5.25 14.55
N GLU A 416 17.24 6.05 15.59
CA GLU A 416 18.09 6.07 16.78
C GLU A 416 18.11 4.71 17.47
N SER A 417 16.95 4.08 17.62
CA SER A 417 16.84 2.71 18.16
C SER A 417 17.57 1.68 17.30
N ALA A 418 17.69 1.93 15.99
CA ALA A 418 18.47 1.14 15.04
C ALA A 418 19.95 1.57 14.93
N GLY A 419 20.41 2.45 15.82
CA GLY A 419 21.81 2.88 15.94
C GLY A 419 22.23 4.01 14.99
N PHE A 420 21.29 4.78 14.44
CA PHE A 420 21.61 5.96 13.64
C PHE A 420 21.84 7.18 14.53
N THR A 421 22.73 8.08 14.09
CA THR A 421 22.76 9.47 14.57
C THR A 421 21.79 10.28 13.72
N VAL A 422 20.93 11.10 14.34
CA VAL A 422 19.86 11.81 13.62
C VAL A 422 19.90 13.31 13.86
N ASP A 423 20.12 14.07 12.78
CA ASP A 423 19.98 15.53 12.76
C ASP A 423 18.50 15.92 12.62
N ARG A 424 18.00 16.75 13.54
CA ARG A 424 16.61 17.25 13.55
C ARG A 424 16.57 18.71 13.11
N LEU A 425 16.02 18.94 11.94
CA LEU A 425 15.84 20.27 11.33
C LEU A 425 14.37 20.68 11.44
N PHE A 426 14.04 21.42 12.49
CA PHE A 426 12.67 21.77 12.85
C PHE A 426 12.46 23.28 12.84
N THR A 427 11.34 23.74 12.26
CA THR A 427 11.01 25.16 12.26
C THR A 427 10.74 25.67 13.68
N SER A 428 10.23 24.81 14.58
CA SER A 428 10.00 25.14 15.99
C SER A 428 11.27 25.42 16.79
N THR A 429 12.39 24.80 16.41
CA THR A 429 13.69 24.99 17.06
C THR A 429 14.57 26.01 16.34
N GLY A 430 14.15 26.47 15.17
CA GLY A 430 14.93 27.36 14.30
C GLY A 430 16.09 26.68 13.58
N THR A 431 16.26 25.35 13.69
CA THR A 431 17.28 24.61 12.93
C THR A 431 16.87 24.38 11.47
N PHE A 432 15.59 24.57 11.14
CA PHE A 432 15.09 24.70 9.78
C PHE A 432 14.45 26.08 9.58
N SER A 433 15.16 26.95 8.88
CA SER A 433 14.75 28.34 8.62
C SER A 433 14.95 28.76 7.17
N CYS A 434 15.74 28.00 6.41
CA CYS A 434 15.98 28.19 5.00
C CYS A 434 16.39 26.89 4.31
N LYS A 435 16.34 26.88 2.97
CA LYS A 435 16.73 25.73 2.14
C LYS A 435 18.20 25.32 2.32
N GLU A 436 19.06 26.28 2.67
CA GLU A 436 20.47 26.00 2.93
C GLU A 436 20.68 25.16 4.20
N ASP A 437 19.74 25.12 5.14
CA ASP A 437 19.88 24.33 6.38
C ASP A 437 19.83 22.83 6.06
N LEU A 438 18.80 22.41 5.32
CA LEU A 438 18.66 21.02 4.86
C LEU A 438 19.80 20.63 3.91
N GLN A 439 20.18 21.52 2.99
CA GLN A 439 21.31 21.26 2.09
C GLN A 439 22.61 21.03 2.87
N ARG A 440 22.91 21.85 3.89
CA ARG A 440 24.13 21.70 4.69
C ARG A 440 24.14 20.39 5.47
N ALA A 441 23.00 20.01 6.07
CA ALA A 441 22.92 18.76 6.83
C ALA A 441 23.11 17.52 5.94
N VAL A 442 22.48 17.49 4.77
CA VAL A 442 22.62 16.37 3.82
C VAL A 442 24.03 16.27 3.24
N ASN A 443 24.67 17.40 2.94
CA ASN A 443 26.03 17.43 2.36
C ASN A 443 27.14 16.98 3.33
N VAL A 444 26.82 16.75 4.62
CA VAL A 444 27.75 16.05 5.55
C VAL A 444 27.87 14.56 5.17
N GLY A 445 26.89 14.03 4.44
CA GLY A 445 26.74 12.62 4.12
C GLY A 445 25.75 11.95 5.07
N CYS A 446 24.67 11.42 4.54
CA CYS A 446 23.64 10.71 5.30
C CYS A 446 23.09 9.52 4.49
N GLY A 447 22.72 8.44 5.17
CA GLY A 447 22.07 7.28 4.57
C GLY A 447 20.56 7.47 4.36
N PHE A 448 19.92 8.28 5.21
CA PHE A 448 18.49 8.55 5.14
C PHE A 448 18.18 10.03 5.29
N VAL A 449 17.22 10.49 4.50
CA VAL A 449 16.58 11.79 4.65
C VAL A 449 15.08 11.55 4.72
N HIS A 450 14.44 12.01 5.79
CA HIS A 450 12.98 12.01 5.90
C HIS A 450 12.48 13.44 6.05
N VAL A 451 11.64 13.86 5.11
CA VAL A 451 10.99 15.17 5.11
C VAL A 451 9.48 15.01 5.13
N ALA A 452 8.79 15.83 5.92
CA ALA A 452 7.33 15.89 5.97
C ALA A 452 6.87 17.34 5.85
N GLY A 453 5.92 17.63 4.97
CA GLY A 453 5.46 18.99 4.71
C GLY A 453 4.72 19.13 3.39
N HIS A 454 4.64 20.36 2.88
CA HIS A 454 3.97 20.65 1.61
C HIS A 454 4.93 20.49 0.43
N GLY A 455 4.41 19.91 -0.64
CA GLY A 455 5.16 19.71 -1.88
C GLY A 455 4.37 20.18 -3.11
N SER A 456 5.10 20.57 -4.15
CA SER A 456 4.62 20.62 -5.52
C SER A 456 5.65 19.94 -6.42
N PRO A 457 5.39 19.75 -7.72
CA PRO A 457 6.38 19.20 -8.64
C PRO A 457 7.73 19.95 -8.68
N SER A 458 7.82 21.17 -8.13
CA SER A 458 9.00 22.02 -8.19
C SER A 458 9.64 22.37 -6.85
N VAL A 459 8.94 22.20 -5.72
CA VAL A 459 9.39 22.69 -4.40
C VAL A 459 8.85 21.81 -3.28
N TRP A 460 9.63 21.71 -2.21
CA TRP A 460 9.18 21.18 -0.92
C TRP A 460 9.54 22.18 0.20
N GLY A 461 8.70 22.23 1.23
CA GLY A 461 8.94 23.03 2.42
C GLY A 461 7.87 22.84 3.49
N ASN A 462 7.96 23.63 4.56
CA ASN A 462 6.98 23.59 5.64
C ASN A 462 6.83 24.96 6.33
N PHE A 463 5.78 25.17 7.13
CA PHE A 463 5.55 26.45 7.80
C PHE A 463 6.31 26.59 9.12
N LEU A 464 6.56 27.84 9.49
CA LEU A 464 6.90 28.21 10.86
C LEU A 464 5.78 27.83 11.84
N PRO A 465 6.09 27.60 13.12
CA PRO A 465 5.10 27.28 14.14
C PRO A 465 3.97 28.29 14.19
N MET A 466 2.72 27.82 14.21
CA MET A 466 1.53 28.68 14.35
C MET A 466 1.41 29.76 13.27
N ALA A 467 1.99 29.52 12.08
CA ALA A 467 1.95 30.47 10.96
C ALA A 467 0.52 30.97 10.70
N LYS A 468 0.37 32.28 10.62
CA LYS A 468 -0.91 32.97 10.39
C LYS A 468 -1.08 33.34 8.93
N THR A 469 0.01 33.42 8.16
CA THR A 469 -0.04 33.72 6.72
C THR A 469 0.81 32.74 5.90
N GLU A 470 0.57 32.71 4.59
CA GLU A 470 1.34 31.89 3.65
C GLU A 470 2.82 32.35 3.52
N ASP A 471 3.12 33.60 3.85
CA ASP A 471 4.49 34.16 3.78
C ASP A 471 5.45 33.56 4.82
N GLU A 472 4.92 32.86 5.81
CA GLU A 472 5.67 32.16 6.86
C GLU A 472 6.07 30.73 6.43
N PHE A 473 6.02 30.44 5.12
CA PHE A 473 6.47 29.18 4.54
C PHE A 473 8.00 29.13 4.36
N VAL A 474 8.62 28.11 4.92
CA VAL A 474 10.06 27.83 4.83
C VAL A 474 10.31 26.82 3.72
N VAL A 475 10.97 27.25 2.65
CA VAL A 475 11.38 26.35 1.56
C VAL A 475 12.55 25.47 2.01
N GLY A 476 12.44 24.16 1.84
CA GLY A 476 13.51 23.20 2.11
C GLY A 476 14.36 22.87 0.89
N PHE A 477 13.74 22.65 -0.27
CA PHE A 477 14.43 22.52 -1.55
C PHE A 477 13.49 22.79 -2.73
N SER A 478 14.08 22.99 -3.90
CA SER A 478 13.39 23.11 -5.18
C SER A 478 14.19 22.44 -6.30
N ILE A 479 13.56 22.21 -7.43
CA ILE A 479 14.22 21.65 -8.62
C ILE A 479 15.44 22.47 -9.07
N MET A 480 15.51 23.76 -8.71
CA MET A 480 16.63 24.64 -9.06
C MET A 480 17.85 24.47 -8.16
N ASN A 481 17.66 24.01 -6.90
CA ASN A 481 18.75 23.85 -5.94
C ASN A 481 19.04 22.39 -5.57
N ILE A 482 18.21 21.42 -6.01
CA ILE A 482 18.41 20.01 -5.67
C ILE A 482 19.76 19.46 -6.16
N ARG A 483 20.30 20.01 -7.25
CA ARG A 483 21.66 19.72 -7.73
C ARG A 483 22.80 20.13 -6.78
N LYS A 484 22.50 20.89 -5.71
CA LYS A 484 23.48 21.30 -4.69
C LYS A 484 23.58 20.32 -3.53
N PHE A 485 22.72 19.31 -3.50
CA PHE A 485 22.81 18.18 -2.60
C PHE A 485 23.87 17.25 -3.16
N THR A 486 25.05 17.22 -2.54
CA THR A 486 26.29 16.61 -3.07
C THR A 486 26.92 15.67 -2.09
#